data_AF-A0A9E2TWC8-F1
#
_entry.id   AF-A0A9E2TWC8-F1
#
_cell.length_a   1.000
_cell.length_b   1.000
_cell.length_c   1.000
_cell.angle_alpha   90.00
_cell.angle_beta   90.00
_cell.angle_gamma   90.00
#
_symmetry.space_group_name_H-M   'P 1'
#
loop_
_entity.id
_entity.type
_entity.pdbx_description
1 polymer ?
#
loop_
_entity_poly.entity_id
_entity_poly.type
_entity_poly.pdbx_seq_one_letter_code
_entity_poly.pdbx_strand_id
1 'polypeptide(L)'
;MKKAYYFLLVICAPALISWGFFAHQKINRIAVFSLPPEMIGFYKKHISYITEKAVNPDMRRYVNDAEAPRHYIDLDVYGDSAVYYLPRYWQDAVEMYGEDSLQAYGVVPWHISAVKHWLTQAFLNQDVDAILRLSADLGHYVGDANVPLHTTENYNGQLTGQYGIHGFWESR
;
A
#
# COMPACT_ATOMS: atom_id res chain seq x y z
N MET A 1 -60.01 -11.98 5.14
CA MET A 1 -58.67 -12.46 4.73
C MET A 1 -57.76 -11.25 4.50
N LYS A 2 -56.83 -10.94 5.41
CA LYS A 2 -55.92 -9.79 5.27
C LYS A 2 -54.71 -10.23 4.45
N LYS A 3 -54.50 -9.64 3.28
CA LYS A 3 -53.29 -9.85 2.47
C LYS A 3 -52.15 -9.07 3.11
N ALA A 4 -51.13 -9.77 3.62
CA ALA A 4 -49.88 -9.17 4.05
C ALA A 4 -48.98 -8.98 2.82
N TYR A 5 -48.62 -7.74 2.52
CA TYR A 5 -47.63 -7.43 1.48
C TYR A 5 -46.25 -7.39 2.16
N TYR A 6 -45.39 -8.35 1.84
CA TYR A 6 -44.00 -8.34 2.26
C TYR A 6 -43.22 -7.44 1.30
N PHE A 7 -42.79 -6.28 1.78
CA PHE A 7 -41.83 -5.44 1.07
C PHE A 7 -40.46 -6.12 1.17
N LEU A 8 -39.95 -6.62 0.04
CA LEU A 8 -38.58 -7.14 -0.05
C LEU A 8 -37.64 -5.94 -0.09
N LEU A 9 -37.02 -5.64 1.05
CA LEU A 9 -36.01 -4.58 1.16
C LEU A 9 -34.69 -5.13 0.60
N VAL A 10 -34.43 -4.87 -0.68
CA VAL A 10 -33.14 -5.19 -1.30
C VAL A 10 -32.12 -4.19 -0.77
N ILE A 11 -31.42 -4.56 0.30
CA ILE A 11 -30.24 -3.85 0.77
C ILE A 11 -29.13 -4.15 -0.26
N CYS A 12 -28.93 -3.22 -1.18
CA CYS A 12 -27.74 -3.21 -2.03
C CYS A 12 -26.57 -2.78 -1.12
N ALA A 13 -25.91 -3.75 -0.46
CA ALA A 13 -24.70 -3.46 0.27
C ALA A 13 -23.67 -2.92 -0.75
N PRO A 14 -23.04 -1.76 -0.52
CA PRO A 14 -21.91 -1.37 -1.33
C PRO A 14 -20.90 -2.52 -1.26
N ALA A 15 -20.41 -2.98 -2.41
CA ALA A 15 -19.28 -3.92 -2.42
C ALA A 15 -18.16 -3.25 -1.62
N LEU A 16 -17.90 -3.77 -0.42
CA LEU A 16 -16.80 -3.30 0.41
C LEU A 16 -15.56 -3.57 -0.43
N ILE A 17 -14.90 -2.50 -0.88
CA ILE A 17 -13.64 -2.62 -1.62
C ILE A 17 -12.62 -2.98 -0.55
N SER A 18 -12.30 -4.27 -0.45
CA SER A 18 -11.21 -4.74 0.37
C SER A 18 -9.86 -4.28 -0.19
N TRP A 19 -8.93 -3.96 0.71
CA TRP A 19 -7.60 -3.43 0.39
C TRP A 19 -6.59 -4.49 -0.04
N GLY A 20 -6.96 -5.77 -0.12
CA GLY A 20 -6.03 -6.83 -0.53
C GLY A 20 -5.71 -6.84 -2.02
N PHE A 21 -5.37 -8.02 -2.54
CA PHE A 21 -4.80 -8.18 -3.88
C PHE A 21 -5.61 -7.49 -4.98
N PHE A 22 -6.94 -7.56 -4.93
CA PHE A 22 -7.79 -6.91 -5.92
C PHE A 22 -7.65 -5.38 -5.92
N ALA A 23 -7.59 -4.73 -4.76
CA ALA A 23 -7.43 -3.29 -4.67
C ALA A 23 -6.06 -2.86 -5.21
N HIS A 24 -4.96 -3.50 -4.82
CA HIS A 24 -3.64 -3.16 -5.37
C HIS A 24 -3.58 -3.32 -6.89
N GLN A 25 -4.11 -4.43 -7.43
CA GLN A 25 -4.23 -4.62 -8.87
C GLN A 25 -5.06 -3.51 -9.54
N LYS A 26 -6.19 -3.15 -8.94
CA LYS A 26 -7.12 -2.13 -9.46
C LYS A 26 -6.51 -0.73 -9.41
N ILE A 27 -5.86 -0.36 -8.31
CA ILE A 27 -5.18 0.92 -8.12
C ILE A 27 -4.07 1.07 -9.16
N ASN A 28 -3.16 0.08 -9.25
CA ASN A 28 -2.08 0.11 -10.24
C ASN A 28 -2.60 0.19 -11.67
N ARG A 29 -3.64 -0.57 -11.99
CA ARG A 29 -4.27 -0.53 -13.32
C ARG A 29 -4.85 0.84 -13.64
N ILE A 30 -5.55 1.47 -12.68
CA ILE A 30 -6.18 2.77 -12.90
C ILE A 30 -5.12 3.88 -12.97
N ALA A 31 -4.07 3.81 -12.16
CA ALA A 31 -2.98 4.77 -12.14
C ALA A 31 -2.32 4.95 -13.53
N VAL A 32 -2.26 3.89 -14.34
CA VAL A 32 -1.77 3.97 -15.73
C VAL A 32 -2.53 5.00 -16.57
N PHE A 33 -3.85 5.14 -16.36
CA PHE A 33 -4.67 6.10 -17.11
C PHE A 33 -4.54 7.54 -16.60
N SER A 34 -3.88 7.76 -15.46
CA SER A 34 -3.59 9.07 -14.88
C SER A 34 -2.18 9.57 -15.23
N LEU A 35 -1.40 8.79 -15.99
CA LEU A 35 -0.05 9.17 -16.39
C LEU A 35 -0.03 10.26 -17.47
N PRO A 36 1.02 11.10 -17.49
CA PRO A 36 1.22 12.09 -18.55
C PRO A 36 1.26 11.46 -19.96
N PRO A 37 0.89 12.22 -21.02
CA PRO A 37 0.90 11.75 -22.40
C PRO A 37 2.22 11.12 -22.85
N GLU A 38 3.34 11.61 -22.34
CA GLU A 38 4.69 11.14 -22.67
C GLU A 38 4.98 9.74 -22.12
N MET A 39 4.27 9.31 -21.07
CA MET A 39 4.47 8.03 -20.38
C MET A 39 3.36 7.02 -20.67
N ILE A 40 2.12 7.49 -20.85
CA ILE A 40 0.94 6.62 -20.91
C ILE A 40 1.02 5.56 -22.01
N GLY A 41 1.65 5.87 -23.15
CA GLY A 41 1.82 4.92 -24.26
C GLY A 41 2.60 3.66 -23.85
N PHE A 42 3.74 3.86 -23.18
CA PHE A 42 4.55 2.76 -22.64
C PHE A 42 3.76 1.95 -21.61
N TYR A 43 3.17 2.60 -20.62
CA TYR A 43 2.47 1.90 -19.53
C TYR A 43 1.19 1.19 -19.98
N LYS A 44 0.43 1.74 -20.95
CA LYS A 44 -0.73 1.05 -21.53
C LYS A 44 -0.34 -0.24 -22.24
N LYS A 45 0.81 -0.26 -22.92
CA LYS A 45 1.36 -1.49 -23.53
C LYS A 45 1.68 -2.57 -22.48
N HIS A 46 2.07 -2.15 -21.28
CA HIS A 46 2.46 -3.05 -20.18
C HIS A 46 1.42 -3.14 -19.05
N ILE A 47 0.17 -2.72 -19.29
CA ILE A 47 -0.83 -2.57 -18.23
C ILE A 47 -1.14 -3.88 -17.49
N SER A 48 -1.11 -5.03 -18.18
CA SER A 48 -1.28 -6.34 -17.55
C SER A 48 -0.18 -6.64 -16.57
N TYR A 49 1.09 -6.36 -16.91
CA TYR A 49 2.21 -6.53 -15.99
C TYR A 49 2.05 -5.65 -14.75
N ILE A 50 1.76 -4.36 -14.94
CA ILE A 50 1.58 -3.40 -13.84
C ILE A 50 0.43 -3.81 -12.91
N THR A 51 -0.63 -4.37 -13.49
CA THR A 51 -1.77 -4.92 -12.74
C THR A 51 -1.34 -6.17 -11.97
N GLU A 52 -0.89 -7.22 -12.66
CA GLU A 52 -0.61 -8.54 -12.08
C GLU A 52 0.52 -8.52 -11.04
N LYS A 53 1.55 -7.70 -11.25
CA LYS A 53 2.70 -7.61 -10.36
C LYS A 53 2.49 -6.66 -9.18
N ALA A 54 1.33 -6.02 -9.07
CA ALA A 54 0.96 -5.13 -7.96
C ALA A 54 0.95 -5.81 -6.59
N VAL A 55 0.93 -7.14 -6.53
CA VAL A 55 0.88 -7.93 -5.29
C VAL A 55 2.21 -8.62 -4.96
N ASN A 56 3.22 -8.41 -5.80
CA ASN A 56 4.54 -9.02 -5.60
C ASN A 56 5.18 -8.64 -4.25
N PRO A 57 5.10 -7.39 -3.76
CA PRO A 57 5.69 -7.06 -2.46
C PRO A 57 5.10 -7.90 -1.32
N ASP A 58 3.78 -8.10 -1.27
CA ASP A 58 3.14 -8.98 -0.31
C ASP A 58 3.70 -10.41 -0.34
N MET A 59 3.97 -10.91 -1.56
CA MET A 59 4.55 -12.23 -1.77
C MET A 59 6.02 -12.30 -1.33
N ARG A 60 6.77 -11.18 -1.40
CA ARG A 60 8.18 -11.14 -1.00
C ARG A 60 8.37 -11.30 0.51
N ARG A 61 7.38 -10.96 1.32
CA ARG A 61 7.41 -11.16 2.78
C ARG A 61 7.63 -12.62 3.18
N TYR A 62 7.27 -13.59 2.34
CA TYR A 62 7.47 -15.02 2.62
C TYR A 62 8.92 -15.49 2.39
N VAL A 63 9.77 -14.67 1.77
CA VAL A 63 11.16 -15.03 1.41
C VAL A 63 12.19 -14.00 1.85
N ASN A 64 11.74 -12.84 2.34
CA ASN A 64 12.59 -11.76 2.81
C ASN A 64 11.93 -11.09 4.03
N ASP A 65 12.45 -11.39 5.22
CA ASP A 65 11.94 -10.83 6.47
C ASP A 65 12.05 -9.29 6.51
N ALA A 66 13.05 -8.73 5.81
CA ALA A 66 13.21 -7.27 5.69
C ALA A 66 12.16 -6.61 4.77
N GLU A 67 11.27 -7.38 4.14
CA GLU A 67 10.16 -6.83 3.36
C GLU A 67 9.03 -6.34 4.25
N ALA A 68 8.68 -7.07 5.31
CA ALA A 68 7.52 -6.80 6.15
C ALA A 68 7.38 -5.33 6.61
N PRO A 69 8.42 -4.66 7.15
CA PRO A 69 8.30 -3.28 7.62
C PRO A 69 8.11 -2.25 6.49
N ARG A 70 8.27 -2.63 5.23
CA ARG A 70 8.09 -1.72 4.08
C ARG A 70 6.64 -1.47 3.72
N HIS A 71 5.71 -2.20 4.33
CA HIS A 71 4.27 -2.15 4.05
C HIS A 71 3.48 -1.23 5.00
N TYR A 72 4.08 -0.76 6.10
CA TYR A 72 3.33 -0.01 7.10
C TYR A 72 4.19 1.06 7.78
N ILE A 73 3.54 1.88 8.58
CA ILE A 73 4.17 2.75 9.57
C ILE A 73 3.22 2.94 10.76
N ASP A 74 3.63 2.56 11.96
CA ASP A 74 2.84 2.74 13.18
C ASP A 74 2.95 4.18 13.67
N LEU A 75 2.17 5.08 13.06
CA LEU A 75 2.28 6.53 13.29
C LEU A 75 2.01 6.94 14.74
N ASP A 76 1.15 6.19 15.43
CA ASP A 76 0.76 6.39 16.82
C ASP A 76 1.93 6.19 17.80
N VAL A 77 2.96 5.44 17.41
CA VAL A 77 4.19 5.27 18.21
C VAL A 77 5.00 6.57 18.29
N TYR A 78 4.94 7.40 17.26
CA TYR A 78 5.65 8.69 17.22
C TYR A 78 4.88 9.81 17.93
N GLY A 79 3.61 9.56 18.30
CA GLY A 79 2.74 10.50 19.00
C GLY A 79 1.80 11.27 18.09
N ASP A 80 0.96 12.10 18.70
CA ASP A 80 -0.01 12.93 17.98
C ASP A 80 0.68 13.85 16.99
N SER A 81 0.04 14.07 15.84
CA SER A 81 0.51 15.05 14.85
C SER A 81 1.92 14.74 14.29
N ALA A 82 2.31 13.45 14.25
CA ALA A 82 3.59 12.96 13.73
C ALA A 82 4.02 13.60 12.39
N VAL A 83 3.07 13.89 11.51
CA VAL A 83 3.31 14.55 10.22
C VAL A 83 4.13 15.86 10.30
N TYR A 84 4.12 16.57 11.43
CA TYR A 84 4.81 17.85 11.57
C TYR A 84 6.27 17.74 12.04
N TYR A 85 6.65 16.64 12.69
CA TYR A 85 7.99 16.49 13.27
C TYR A 85 8.71 15.20 12.85
N LEU A 86 8.00 14.22 12.27
CA LEU A 86 8.62 13.03 11.73
C LEU A 86 9.56 13.42 10.57
N PRO A 87 10.86 13.06 10.62
CA PRO A 87 11.81 13.47 9.59
C PRO A 87 11.47 12.92 8.21
N ARG A 88 11.57 13.79 7.20
CA ARG A 88 11.27 13.42 5.80
C ARG A 88 12.36 12.59 5.15
N TYR A 89 13.61 12.77 5.59
CA TYR A 89 14.76 12.05 5.07
C TYR A 89 15.10 10.87 5.99
N TRP A 90 15.50 9.76 5.38
CA TRP A 90 15.81 8.52 6.11
C TRP A 90 16.96 8.72 7.11
N GLN A 91 18.03 9.43 6.71
CA GLN A 91 19.18 9.64 7.60
C GLN A 91 18.78 10.42 8.87
N ASP A 92 17.96 11.46 8.73
CA ASP A 92 17.46 12.25 9.85
C ASP A 92 16.56 11.40 10.77
N ALA A 93 15.74 10.53 10.19
CA ALA A 93 14.91 9.60 10.96
C ALA A 93 15.77 8.61 11.76
N VAL A 94 16.80 8.04 11.13
CA VAL A 94 17.75 7.12 11.79
C VAL A 94 18.52 7.82 12.90
N GLU A 95 18.96 9.05 12.70
CA GLU A 95 19.64 9.84 13.74
C GLU A 95 18.71 10.10 14.94
N MET A 96 17.43 10.38 14.68
CA MET A 96 16.45 10.72 15.72
C MET A 96 15.91 9.50 16.48
N TYR A 97 15.60 8.39 15.80
CA TYR A 97 14.88 7.25 16.38
C TYR A 97 15.69 5.94 16.41
N GLY A 98 16.80 5.86 15.69
CA GLY A 98 17.57 4.64 15.47
C GLY A 98 16.92 3.73 14.42
N GLU A 99 17.76 3.06 13.63
CA GLU A 99 17.28 2.19 12.54
C GLU A 99 16.46 1.00 13.05
N ASP A 100 16.88 0.35 14.14
CA ASP A 100 16.16 -0.79 14.72
C ASP A 100 14.71 -0.43 15.11
N SER A 101 14.51 0.76 15.71
CA SER A 101 13.18 1.25 16.07
C SER A 101 12.33 1.50 14.83
N LEU A 102 12.89 2.16 13.81
CA LEU A 102 12.18 2.44 12.56
C LEU A 102 11.77 1.14 11.86
N GLN A 103 12.65 0.14 11.82
CA GLN A 103 12.34 -1.17 11.25
C GLN A 103 11.26 -1.91 12.07
N ALA A 104 11.21 -1.74 13.39
CA ALA A 104 10.16 -2.35 14.21
C ALA A 104 8.78 -1.73 13.95
N TYR A 105 8.73 -0.41 13.75
CA TYR A 105 7.49 0.37 13.63
C TYR A 105 7.13 0.76 12.18
N GLY A 106 7.77 0.13 11.20
CA GLY A 106 7.45 0.31 9.80
C GLY A 106 8.08 1.54 9.14
N VAL A 107 8.46 1.37 7.88
CA VAL A 107 9.27 2.31 7.10
C VAL A 107 8.67 2.70 5.75
N VAL A 108 7.38 2.42 5.52
CA VAL A 108 6.75 2.61 4.19
C VAL A 108 6.97 4.00 3.58
N PRO A 109 6.95 5.15 4.31
CA PRO A 109 7.14 6.46 3.69
C PRO A 109 8.56 6.64 3.12
N TRP A 110 9.58 6.18 3.84
CA TRP A 110 10.96 6.27 3.39
C TRP A 110 11.25 5.25 2.28
N HIS A 111 10.64 4.07 2.35
CA HIS A 111 10.75 3.07 1.29
C HIS A 111 10.11 3.52 -0.03
N ILE A 112 8.95 4.18 0.01
CA ILE A 112 8.34 4.83 -1.18
C ILE A 112 9.32 5.81 -1.82
N SER A 113 10.00 6.64 -1.01
CA SER A 113 11.01 7.59 -1.50
C SER A 113 12.18 6.87 -2.18
N ALA A 114 12.66 5.78 -1.57
CA ALA A 114 13.74 4.96 -2.13
C ALA A 114 13.34 4.30 -3.46
N VAL A 115 12.16 3.66 -3.52
CA VAL A 115 11.65 3.01 -4.74
C VAL A 115 11.45 4.03 -5.86
N LYS A 116 10.92 5.23 -5.54
CA LYS A 116 10.81 6.33 -6.51
C LYS A 116 12.18 6.75 -7.03
N HIS A 117 13.19 6.86 -6.16
CA HIS A 117 14.55 7.17 -6.58
C HIS A 117 15.12 6.08 -7.50
N TRP A 118 14.99 4.81 -7.15
CA TRP A 118 15.43 3.70 -8.00
C TRP A 118 14.70 3.66 -9.34
N LEU A 119 13.39 3.91 -9.35
CA LEU A 119 12.60 4.00 -10.58
C LEU A 119 13.13 5.13 -11.47
N THR A 120 13.47 6.28 -10.88
CA THR A 120 14.10 7.39 -11.60
C THR A 120 15.41 6.95 -12.26
N GLN A 121 16.27 6.23 -11.52
CA GLN A 121 17.52 5.70 -12.07
C GLN A 121 17.28 4.67 -13.18
N ALA A 122 16.28 3.80 -13.03
CA ALA A 122 15.91 2.83 -14.07
C ALA A 122 15.47 3.51 -15.37
N PHE A 123 14.73 4.62 -15.28
CA PHE A 123 14.40 5.45 -16.44
C PHE A 123 15.62 6.08 -17.10
N LEU A 124 16.53 6.65 -16.30
CA LEU A 124 17.78 7.24 -16.82
C LEU A 124 18.66 6.19 -17.52
N ASN A 125 18.69 4.98 -16.97
CA ASN A 125 19.46 3.86 -17.52
C ASN A 125 18.73 3.09 -18.64
N GLN A 126 17.49 3.47 -18.96
CA GLN A 126 16.63 2.80 -19.94
C GLN A 126 16.42 1.30 -19.65
N ASP A 127 16.46 0.91 -18.38
CA ASP A 127 16.24 -0.48 -17.95
C ASP A 127 14.74 -0.76 -17.85
N VAL A 128 14.18 -1.31 -18.93
CA VAL A 128 12.74 -1.58 -19.07
C VAL A 128 12.24 -2.55 -17.99
N ASP A 129 12.99 -3.59 -17.68
CA ASP A 129 12.56 -4.59 -16.70
C ASP A 129 12.53 -4.00 -15.29
N ALA A 130 13.54 -3.20 -14.94
CA ALA A 130 13.56 -2.46 -13.69
C ALA A 130 12.44 -1.42 -13.61
N ILE A 131 12.17 -0.67 -14.69
CA ILE A 131 11.06 0.29 -14.75
C ILE A 131 9.74 -0.41 -14.44
N LEU A 132 9.44 -1.52 -15.11
CA LEU A 132 8.17 -2.23 -14.93
C LEU A 132 8.05 -2.80 -13.51
N ARG A 133 9.10 -3.46 -13.00
CA ARG A 133 9.11 -4.02 -11.65
C ARG A 133 8.95 -2.94 -10.58
N LEU A 134 9.77 -1.89 -10.64
CA LEU A 134 9.75 -0.82 -9.65
C LEU A 134 8.46 0.01 -9.71
N SER A 135 7.84 0.18 -10.88
CA SER A 135 6.55 0.86 -10.97
C SER A 135 5.41 0.05 -10.36
N ALA A 136 5.40 -1.28 -10.55
CA ALA A 136 4.41 -2.14 -9.89
C ALA A 136 4.60 -2.14 -8.37
N ASP A 137 5.84 -2.25 -7.91
CA ASP A 137 6.21 -2.18 -6.49
C ASP A 137 5.86 -0.81 -5.87
N LEU A 138 6.18 0.29 -6.55
CA LEU A 138 5.87 1.64 -6.06
C LEU A 138 4.37 1.84 -5.85
N GLY A 139 3.55 1.41 -6.81
CA GLY A 139 2.10 1.52 -6.70
C GLY A 139 1.52 0.68 -5.56
N HIS A 140 2.12 -0.46 -5.25
CA HIS A 140 1.76 -1.26 -4.08
C HIS A 140 2.01 -0.52 -2.77
N TYR A 141 3.24 -0.06 -2.52
CA TYR A 141 3.59 0.61 -1.27
C TYR A 141 2.83 1.92 -1.06
N VAL A 142 2.56 2.66 -2.14
CA VAL A 142 1.67 3.83 -2.07
C VAL A 142 0.26 3.41 -1.69
N GLY A 143 -0.25 2.31 -2.25
CA GLY A 143 -1.54 1.73 -1.86
C GLY A 143 -1.59 1.36 -0.38
N ASP A 144 -0.58 0.67 0.13
CA ASP A 144 -0.43 0.30 1.54
C ASP A 144 -0.45 1.53 2.46
N ALA A 145 0.32 2.57 2.11
CA ALA A 145 0.35 3.82 2.88
C ALA A 145 -1.01 4.56 2.91
N ASN A 146 -1.97 4.15 2.07
CA ASN A 146 -3.34 4.64 2.08
C ASN A 146 -4.33 3.72 2.81
N VAL A 147 -3.91 2.54 3.25
CA VAL A 147 -4.71 1.64 4.10
C VAL A 147 -4.66 2.15 5.54
N PRO A 148 -5.79 2.55 6.17
CA PRO A 148 -5.76 3.09 7.53
C PRO A 148 -5.15 2.14 8.57
N LEU A 149 -5.39 0.83 8.42
CA LEU A 149 -4.83 -0.18 9.30
C LEU A 149 -3.33 -0.45 9.07
N HIS A 150 -2.70 0.12 8.04
CA HIS A 150 -1.23 0.10 7.87
C HIS A 150 -0.56 1.32 8.50
N THR A 151 -1.32 2.14 9.25
CA THR A 151 -0.85 3.40 9.82
C THR A 151 -0.94 3.47 11.35
N THR A 152 -1.09 2.32 12.03
CA THR A 152 -1.31 2.23 13.48
C THR A 152 -0.81 0.91 14.06
N GLU A 153 -0.23 0.97 15.26
CA GLU A 153 0.16 -0.22 16.02
C GLU A 153 -1.03 -1.16 16.23
N ASN A 154 -2.26 -0.64 16.38
CA ASN A 154 -3.46 -1.46 16.56
C ASN A 154 -4.03 -2.04 15.24
N TYR A 155 -3.18 -2.32 14.25
CA TYR A 155 -3.57 -2.74 12.90
C TYR A 155 -4.55 -3.91 12.86
N ASN A 156 -4.43 -4.87 13.79
CA ASN A 156 -5.24 -6.08 13.85
C ASN A 156 -6.26 -6.06 15.00
N GLY A 157 -6.50 -4.91 15.64
CA GLY A 157 -7.44 -4.77 16.75
C GLY A 157 -6.96 -5.39 18.06
N GLN A 158 -5.66 -5.69 18.17
CA GLN A 158 -5.06 -6.38 19.32
C GLN A 158 -5.11 -5.59 20.64
N LEU A 159 -5.16 -4.25 20.57
CA LEU A 159 -5.23 -3.35 21.72
C LEU A 159 -6.67 -3.06 22.16
N THR A 160 -7.67 -3.40 21.34
CA THR A 160 -9.10 -3.13 21.61
C THR A 160 -9.96 -4.38 21.69
N GLY A 161 -9.36 -5.57 21.57
CA GLY A 161 -10.07 -6.86 21.59
C GLY A 161 -10.83 -7.18 20.31
N GLN A 162 -10.55 -6.47 19.22
CA GLN A 162 -11.18 -6.66 17.90
C GLN A 162 -10.26 -7.45 16.94
N TYR A 163 -9.62 -8.50 17.48
CA TYR A 163 -8.66 -9.32 16.75
C TYR A 163 -9.21 -9.82 15.41
N GLY A 164 -8.43 -9.66 14.33
CA GLY A 164 -8.77 -10.14 13.00
C GLY A 164 -9.40 -9.09 12.07
N ILE A 165 -9.58 -7.85 12.54
CA ILE A 165 -10.16 -6.77 11.71
C ILE A 165 -9.34 -6.46 10.46
N HIS A 166 -8.01 -6.60 10.53
CA HIS A 166 -7.11 -6.39 9.39
C HIS A 166 -7.41 -7.39 8.27
N GLY A 167 -7.41 -8.69 8.61
CA GLY A 167 -7.73 -9.74 7.64
C GLY A 167 -9.15 -9.58 7.09
N PHE A 168 -10.12 -9.14 7.91
CA PHE A 168 -11.47 -8.85 7.42
C PHE A 168 -11.49 -7.73 6.34
N TRP A 169 -10.67 -6.69 6.51
CA TRP A 169 -10.54 -5.58 5.55
C TRP A 169 -9.74 -5.92 4.30
N GLU A 170 -8.79 -6.85 4.37
CA GLU A 170 -7.90 -7.19 3.25
C GLU A 170 -8.30 -8.43 2.44
N SER A 171 -9.24 -9.25 2.92
CA SER A 171 -9.52 -10.55 2.27
C SER A 171 -10.94 -10.76 1.73
N ARG A 172 -11.88 -9.81 1.90
CA ARG A 172 -13.32 -10.06 1.63
C ARG A 172 -13.97 -9.12 0.62
#